data_AF-A0A933ESK1-F1
#
_entry.id   AF-A0A933ESK1-F1
#
_cell.length_a   1.000
_cell.length_b   1.000
_cell.length_c   1.000
_cell.angle_alpha   90.00
_cell.angle_beta   90.00
_cell.angle_gamma   90.00
#
_symmetry.space_group_name_H-M   'P 1'
#
loop_
_entity.id
_entity.type
_entity.pdbx_description
1 polymer ?
#
loop_
_entity_poly.entity_id
_entity_poly.type
_entity_poly.pdbx_seq_one_letter_code
_entity_poly.pdbx_strand_id
1 'polypeptide(L)' 'MFFNVVRREDGVIELHPQVTVDASKAWFWSDRWQTMEREGQNSYDRGDFQRHESGKALLPIWTGWPESRKPSARAR' A
#
# COMPACT_ATOMS: atom_id res chain seq x y z
N MET A 1 -4.44 -0.56 18.62
CA MET A 1 -3.22 0.23 18.89
C MET A 1 -2.10 -0.75 19.17
N PHE A 2 -1.02 -0.71 18.39
CA PHE A 2 0.10 -1.62 18.54
C PHE A 2 1.20 -0.94 19.33
N PHE A 3 1.93 -1.72 20.14
CA PHE A 3 3.03 -1.23 20.95
C PHE A 3 4.24 -2.14 20.76
N ASN A 4 5.41 -1.53 20.67
CA ASN A 4 6.66 -2.25 20.92
C ASN A 4 6.88 -2.26 22.43
N VAL A 5 7.04 -3.46 23.00
CA VAL A 5 7.20 -3.64 24.46
C VAL A 5 8.66 -3.94 24.74
N VAL A 6 9.30 -3.10 25.54
CA VAL A 6 10.70 -3.28 25.94
C VAL A 6 10.76 -3.40 27.45
N ARG A 7 11.40 -4.47 27.94
CA ARG A 7 11.74 -4.61 29.34
C ARG A 7 13.14 -4.06 29.56
N ARG A 8 13.28 -3.09 30.45
CA ARG A 8 14.56 -2.54 30.88
C ARG A 8 15.19 -3.39 31.98
N GLU A 9 16.50 -3.22 32.15
CA GLU A 9 17.29 -3.93 33.17
C GLU A 9 16.88 -3.53 34.60
N ASP A 10 16.39 -2.31 34.80
CA ASP A 10 15.86 -1.80 36.07
C ASP A 10 14.44 -2.30 36.40
N GLY A 11 13.89 -3.21 35.58
CA GLY A 11 12.58 -3.81 35.77
C GLY A 11 11.40 -2.99 35.25
N VAL A 12 11.65 -1.80 34.68
CA VAL A 12 10.60 -0.99 34.04
C VAL A 12 10.15 -1.64 32.73
N ILE A 13 8.84 -1.59 32.48
CA ILE A 13 8.25 -1.95 31.19
C ILE A 13 7.92 -0.66 30.43
N GLU A 14 8.55 -0.48 29.28
CA GLU A 14 8.25 0.63 28.38
C GLU A 14 7.30 0.16 27.26
N LEU A 15 6.27 0.97 27.00
CA LEU A 15 5.32 0.76 25.91
C LEU A 15 5.51 1.85 24.87
N HIS A 16 6.13 1.50 23.75
CA HIS A 16 6.39 2.45 22.67
C HIS A 16 5.24 2.36 21.65
N PRO A 17 4.41 3.41 21.48
CA PRO A 17 3.33 3.38 20.51
C PRO A 17 3.87 3.16 19.11
N GLN A 18 3.28 2.23 18.36
CA GLN A 18 3.57 2.06 16.95
C GLN A 18 2.44 2.64 16.11
N VAL A 19 2.78 3.61 15.27
CA VAL A 19 1.93 4.07 14.19
C VAL A 19 2.11 3.10 13.02
N THR A 20 1.14 2.19 12.85
CA THR A 20 1.23 1.10 11.86
C THR A 20 1.18 1.59 10.42
N VAL A 21 0.54 2.74 10.18
CA VAL A 21 0.39 3.33 8.85
C VAL A 21 0.76 4.80 8.93
N ASP A 22 1.76 5.20 8.15
CA ASP A 22 2.16 6.59 8.01
C ASP A 22 0.97 7.42 7.50
N ALA A 23 0.68 8.56 8.13
CA ALA A 23 -0.46 9.41 7.78
C ALA A 23 -0.42 9.91 6.33
N SER A 24 0.76 10.03 5.72
CA SER A 24 0.91 10.34 4.28
C SER A 24 0.31 9.26 3.36
N LYS A 25 -0.06 8.09 3.91
CA LYS A 25 -0.73 6.99 3.21
C LYS A 25 -2.26 7.02 3.38
N ALA A 26 -2.83 8.05 4.03
CA ALA A 26 -4.28 8.16 4.19
C ALA A 26 -5.06 8.15 2.86
N TRP A 27 -4.45 8.57 1.75
CA TRP A 27 -5.07 8.56 0.42
C TRP A 27 -5.49 7.17 -0.06
N PHE A 28 -4.93 6.08 0.48
CA PHE A 28 -5.38 4.71 0.20
C PHE A 28 -6.87 4.51 0.56
N TRP A 29 -7.38 5.24 1.55
CA TRP A 29 -8.78 5.20 1.97
C TRP A 29 -9.65 6.28 1.34
N SER A 30 -9.11 7.08 0.41
CA SER A 30 -9.94 8.03 -0.33
C SER A 30 -10.94 7.31 -1.23
N ASP A 31 -12.15 7.87 -1.38
CA ASP A 31 -13.18 7.31 -2.27
C ASP A 31 -12.66 7.12 -3.70
N ARG A 32 -11.81 8.05 -4.17
CA ARG A 32 -11.15 7.94 -5.47
C ARG A 32 -10.29 6.68 -5.56
N TRP A 33 -9.45 6.41 -4.56
CA TRP A 33 -8.61 5.21 -4.58
C TRP A 33 -9.45 3.93 -4.46
N GLN A 34 -10.43 3.91 -3.56
CA GLN A 34 -11.33 2.78 -3.38
C GLN A 34 -12.15 2.47 -4.65
N THR A 35 -12.50 3.49 -5.43
CA THR A 35 -13.15 3.32 -6.73
C THR A 35 -12.20 2.67 -7.74
N MET A 36 -10.96 3.14 -7.83
CA MET A 36 -9.95 2.54 -8.72
C MET A 36 -9.58 1.10 -8.33
N GLU A 37 -9.54 0.77 -7.04
CA GLU A 37 -9.36 -0.61 -6.55
C GLU A 37 -10.49 -1.52 -7.06
N ARG A 38 -11.75 -1.03 -6.99
CA ARG A 38 -12.90 -1.77 -7.50
C ARG A 38 -12.85 -1.93 -9.02
N GLU A 39 -12.44 -0.90 -9.75
CA GLU A 39 -12.20 -0.99 -11.20
C GLU A 39 -11.13 -2.02 -11.54
N GLY A 40 -10.02 -2.05 -10.78
CA GLY A 40 -8.96 -3.03 -10.92
C GLY A 40 -9.45 -4.46 -10.68
N GLN A 41 -10.25 -4.68 -9.63
CA GLN A 41 -10.88 -5.97 -9.36
C GLN A 41 -11.82 -6.39 -10.49
N ASN A 42 -12.67 -5.48 -10.99
CA ASN A 42 -13.55 -5.77 -12.12
C ASN A 42 -12.77 -6.14 -13.39
N SER A 43 -11.66 -5.46 -13.68
CA SER A 43 -10.77 -5.83 -14.78
C SER A 43 -10.16 -7.21 -14.58
N TYR A 44 -9.74 -7.55 -13.36
CA TYR A 44 -9.25 -8.89 -13.03
C TYR A 44 -10.30 -9.97 -13.26
N ASP A 45 -11.52 -9.76 -12.76
CA ASP A 45 -12.63 -10.71 -12.87
C ASP A 45 -13.05 -10.94 -14.33
N ARG A 46 -12.89 -9.92 -15.18
CA ARG A 46 -13.11 -10.01 -16.63
C ARG A 46 -11.97 -10.66 -17.42
N GLY A 47 -10.81 -10.88 -16.78
CA GLY A 47 -9.61 -11.34 -17.47
C GLY A 47 -8.87 -10.26 -18.25
N ASP A 48 -9.12 -8.98 -17.98
CA ASP A 48 -8.47 -7.83 -18.62
C ASP A 48 -7.06 -7.60 -18.04
N PHE A 49 -6.20 -8.62 -18.10
CA PHE A 49 -4.82 -8.56 -17.64
C PHE A 49 -3.90 -9.43 -18.50
N GLN A 50 -2.59 -9.17 -18.42
CA GLN A 50 -1.57 -10.00 -19.03
C GLN A 50 -0.85 -10.80 -17.94
N ARG A 51 -0.68 -12.10 -18.15
CA ARG A 51 0.09 -12.98 -17.28
C ARG A 51 1.46 -13.23 -17.91
N HIS A 52 2.50 -13.18 -17.07
CA HIS A 52 3.85 -13.57 -17.45
C HIS A 52 4.33 -14.70 -16.52
N GLU A 53 5.09 -15.64 -17.06
CA GLU A 53 5.58 -16.81 -16.31
C GLU A 53 6.58 -16.44 -15.21
N SER A 54 7.20 -15.26 -15.28
CA SER A 54 8.09 -14.75 -14.24
C SER A 54 8.25 -13.23 -14.34
N GLY A 55 8.73 -12.61 -13.26
CA GLY A 55 9.18 -11.22 -13.29
C GLY A 55 10.27 -10.98 -14.35
N LYS A 56 11.16 -11.95 -14.58
CA LYS A 56 12.19 -11.85 -15.63
C LYS A 56 11.61 -11.74 -17.04
N ALA A 57 10.45 -12.36 -17.29
CA ALA A 57 9.73 -12.24 -18.55
C ALA A 57 8.96 -10.92 -18.68
N LEU A 58 8.54 -10.31 -17.57
CA LEU A 58 7.85 -9.01 -17.53
C LEU A 58 8.81 -7.84 -17.72
N LEU A 59 9.97 -7.86 -17.04
CA LEU A 59 10.88 -6.70 -16.95
C LEU A 59 11.29 -6.08 -18.30
N PRO A 60 11.56 -6.84 -19.39
CA PRO A 60 11.97 -6.26 -20.67
C PRO A 60 10.91 -5.38 -21.34
N ILE A 61 9.62 -5.63 -21.06
CA ILE A 61 8.49 -4.89 -21.64
C ILE A 61 7.86 -3.90 -20.65
N TRP A 62 8.31 -3.92 -19.40
CA TRP A 62 7.72 -3.10 -18.35
C TRP A 62 8.14 -1.64 -18.51
N THR A 63 7.17 -0.76 -18.72
CA THR A 63 7.38 0.68 -18.91
C THR A 63 7.24 1.48 -17.61
N GLY A 64 7.14 0.79 -16.46
CA GLY A 64 6.93 1.43 -15.16
C GLY A 64 5.46 1.73 -14.85
N TRP A 65 5.23 2.30 -13.67
CA TRP A 65 3.92 2.82 -13.27
C TRP A 65 3.81 4.30 -13.66
N PRO A 66 2.76 4.74 -14.38
CA PRO A 66 2.59 6.15 -14.70
C PRO A 66 2.30 6.94 -13.42
N GLU A 67 3.20 7.87 -13.08
CA GLU A 67 3.12 8.66 -11.84
C GLU A 67 1.81 9.45 -11.72
N SER A 68 1.20 9.81 -12.86
CA SER A 68 -0.12 10.46 -12.95
C SER A 68 -1.27 9.66 -12.32
N ARG A 69 -1.09 8.36 -12.09
CA ARG A 69 -2.09 7.51 -11.44
C ARG A 69 -1.98 7.49 -9.92
N LYS A 70 -0.86 7.93 -9.33
CA LYS A 70 -0.76 8.04 -7.87
C LYS A 70 -1.56 9.25 -7.38
N PRO A 71 -2.51 9.10 -6.44
CA PRO A 71 -3.13 10.24 -5.79
C PRO A 71 -2.07 11.04 -5.04
N SER A 72 -2.09 12.36 -5.17
CA SER A 72 -1.34 13.21 -4.25
C SER A 72 -2.04 13.16 -2.89
N ALA A 73 -1.26 13.07 -1.80
CA ALA A 73 -1.76 12.93 -0.43
C ALA A 73 -2.51 14.18 0.10
N ARG A 74 -2.95 15.10 -0.76
CA ARG A 74 -3.78 16.24 -0.36
C ARG A 74 -5.25 15.85 -0.43
N ALA A 75 -5.71 15.10 0.57
CA ALA A 75 -7.09 15.14 1.00
C ALA A 75 -7.13 15.92 2.32
N ARG A 76 -7.79 17.08 2.32
CA ARG A 76 -8.22 17.75 3.55
C ARG A 76 -9.54 17.16 3.97
#